data_AF-A0A8R2M833-F1
#
_entry.id   AF-A0A8R2M833-F1
#
_cell.length_a   1.000
_cell.length_b   1.000
_cell.length_c   1.000
_cell.angle_alpha   90.00
_cell.angle_beta   90.00
_cell.angle_gamma   90.00
#
_symmetry.space_group_name_H-M   'P 1'
#
loop_
_entity.id
_entity.type
_entity.pdbx_description
1 polymer ?
#
loop_
_entity_poly.entity_id
_entity_poly.type
_entity_poly.pdbx_seq_one_letter_code
_entity_poly.pdbx_strand_id
1 'polypeptide(L)'
;MSQHSEDLDTLIKRRGAIKAKLTIFRNYIKPLTSFSSLTDLQRFELEGRYERIQCLYNDFDKLQTEIETLLDAPDDDFKSRCEFEDQYHPTVALARSLLSATTNSEGSAMVRVRGADGTKHPARVLLDNGSTANFVTDAFSSKLGLSRHGTSSTTITDYRRQHHALGALPTSGTHQAAFLEALY
;
A
#
# COMPACT_ATOMS: atom_id res chain seq x y z
N MET A 1 48.55 -6.54 -18.70
CA MET A 1 47.87 -6.38 -17.40
C MET A 1 46.98 -5.13 -17.39
N SER A 2 46.22 -4.84 -18.47
CA SER A 2 45.50 -3.55 -18.60
C SER A 2 44.01 -3.65 -18.27
N GLN A 3 43.32 -4.64 -18.84
CA GLN A 3 41.85 -4.71 -18.86
C GLN A 3 41.21 -4.73 -17.45
N HIS A 4 41.54 -5.71 -16.61
CA HIS A 4 40.94 -5.83 -15.27
C HIS A 4 41.17 -4.62 -14.36
N SER A 5 42.28 -3.90 -14.51
CA SER A 5 42.56 -2.70 -13.72
C SER A 5 41.70 -1.51 -14.15
N GLU A 6 41.36 -1.43 -15.44
CA GLU A 6 40.52 -0.37 -15.99
C GLU A 6 39.04 -0.66 -15.66
N ASP A 7 38.60 -1.91 -15.83
CA ASP A 7 37.27 -2.38 -15.46
C ASP A 7 36.98 -2.11 -13.96
N LEU A 8 37.88 -2.53 -13.06
CA LEU A 8 37.76 -2.34 -11.60
C LEU A 8 37.60 -0.87 -11.19
N ASP A 9 38.39 0.05 -11.76
CA ASP A 9 38.28 1.49 -11.47
C ASP A 9 36.91 2.05 -11.92
N THR A 10 36.36 1.59 -13.05
CA THR A 10 34.99 1.98 -13.45
C THR A 10 33.92 1.46 -12.47
N LEU A 11 34.09 0.26 -11.92
CA LEU A 11 33.17 -0.32 -10.94
C LEU A 11 33.23 0.44 -9.61
N ILE A 12 34.43 0.77 -9.12
CA ILE A 12 34.63 1.58 -7.91
C ILE A 12 33.99 2.98 -8.08
N LYS A 13 34.13 3.60 -9.25
CA LYS A 13 33.46 4.88 -9.58
C LYS A 13 31.93 4.74 -9.59
N ARG A 14 31.38 3.66 -10.16
CA ARG A 14 29.94 3.34 -10.10
C ARG A 14 29.46 3.14 -8.65
N ARG A 15 30.25 2.50 -7.79
CA ARG A 15 29.96 2.32 -6.35
C ARG A 15 29.89 3.66 -5.63
N GLY A 16 30.82 4.57 -5.93
CA GLY A 16 30.79 5.96 -5.46
C GLY A 16 29.50 6.70 -5.85
N ALA A 17 29.05 6.56 -7.11
CA ALA A 17 27.80 7.14 -7.58
C ALA A 17 26.55 6.56 -6.87
N ILE A 18 26.56 5.28 -6.51
CA ILE A 18 25.51 4.65 -5.71
C ILE A 18 25.52 5.19 -4.26
N LYS A 19 26.69 5.25 -3.60
CA LYS A 19 26.84 5.87 -2.26
C LYS A 19 26.33 7.33 -2.28
N ALA A 20 26.61 8.10 -3.34
CA ALA A 20 26.11 9.47 -3.49
C ALA A 20 24.57 9.58 -3.57
N LYS A 21 23.90 8.68 -4.31
CA LYS A 21 22.42 8.63 -4.36
C LYS A 21 21.80 8.40 -2.98
N LEU A 22 22.38 7.50 -2.18
CA LEU A 22 21.94 7.24 -0.81
C LEU A 22 22.11 8.50 0.08
N THR A 23 23.26 9.18 -0.01
CA THR A 23 23.50 10.44 0.72
C THR A 23 22.48 11.52 0.37
N ILE A 24 22.13 11.69 -0.91
CA ILE A 24 21.12 12.65 -1.36
C ILE A 24 19.75 12.33 -0.74
N PHE A 25 19.34 11.06 -0.70
CA PHE A 25 18.08 10.64 -0.09
C PHE A 25 18.07 10.82 1.43
N ARG A 26 19.15 10.46 2.11
CA ARG A 26 19.33 10.69 3.56
C ARG A 26 19.21 12.18 3.90
N ASN A 27 19.81 13.05 3.10
CA ASN A 27 19.73 14.50 3.26
C ASN A 27 18.30 15.04 3.03
N TYR A 28 17.52 14.41 2.16
CA TYR A 28 16.10 14.73 1.98
C TYR A 28 15.23 14.27 3.16
N ILE A 29 15.48 13.09 3.74
CA ILE A 29 14.71 12.57 4.88
C ILE A 29 15.02 13.32 6.18
N LYS A 30 16.27 13.74 6.40
CA LYS A 30 16.70 14.30 7.69
C LYS A 30 15.85 15.49 8.18
N PRO A 31 15.40 16.45 7.34
CA PRO A 31 14.43 17.46 7.75
C PRO A 31 13.04 16.89 8.08
N LEU A 32 12.60 15.85 7.37
CA LEU A 32 11.26 15.27 7.51
C LEU A 32 11.02 14.65 8.89
N THR A 33 12.07 14.19 9.57
CA THR A 33 11.97 13.65 10.94
C THR A 33 11.62 14.69 12.01
N SER A 34 11.72 15.98 11.69
CA SER A 34 11.44 17.08 12.63
C SER A 34 9.99 17.54 12.61
N PHE A 35 9.17 17.08 11.67
CA PHE A 35 7.75 17.44 11.58
C PHE A 35 6.89 16.39 12.29
N SER A 36 5.85 16.86 13.00
CA SER A 36 4.84 15.99 13.63
C SER A 36 3.95 15.25 12.62
N SER A 37 3.86 15.78 11.40
CA SER A 37 3.03 15.27 10.30
C SER A 37 3.58 15.79 8.98
N LEU A 38 3.64 14.93 7.96
CA LEU A 38 3.98 15.32 6.59
C LEU A 38 2.76 15.83 5.84
N THR A 39 2.95 16.73 4.88
CA THR A 39 1.90 17.09 3.91
C THR A 39 1.76 16.03 2.83
N ASP A 40 0.61 15.97 2.17
CA ASP A 40 0.35 15.01 1.09
C ASP A 40 1.42 15.10 -0.02
N LEU A 41 1.84 16.30 -0.40
CA LEU A 41 2.91 16.51 -1.38
C LEU A 41 4.25 15.93 -0.90
N GLN A 42 4.65 16.19 0.36
CA GLN A 42 5.86 15.61 0.94
C GLN A 42 5.78 14.08 1.02
N ARG A 43 4.58 13.54 1.26
CA ARG A 43 4.32 12.10 1.30
C ARG A 43 4.46 11.47 -0.09
N PHE A 44 3.85 12.04 -1.13
CA PHE A 44 4.00 11.57 -2.51
C PHE A 44 5.45 11.66 -3.00
N GLU A 45 6.16 12.75 -2.69
CA GLU A 45 7.59 12.87 -3.02
C GLU A 45 8.44 11.83 -2.28
N LEU A 46 8.16 11.59 -1.00
CA LEU A 46 8.89 10.61 -0.19
C LEU A 46 8.65 9.19 -0.70
N GLU A 47 7.42 8.83 -1.05
CA GLU A 47 7.05 7.52 -1.62
C GLU A 47 7.82 7.28 -2.95
N GLY A 48 7.73 8.21 -3.90
CA GLY A 48 8.42 8.09 -5.19
C GLY A 48 9.96 8.10 -5.08
N ARG A 49 10.53 8.67 -4.01
CA ARG A 49 11.97 8.55 -3.69
C ARG A 49 12.29 7.23 -2.97
N TYR A 50 11.38 6.74 -2.14
CA TYR A 50 11.52 5.51 -1.37
C TYR A 50 11.62 4.29 -2.28
N GLU A 51 10.71 4.14 -3.25
CA GLU A 51 10.74 3.07 -4.26
C GLU A 51 12.10 2.99 -4.97
N ARG A 52 12.62 4.14 -5.41
CA ARG A 52 13.90 4.26 -6.12
C ARG A 52 15.09 3.83 -5.26
N ILE A 53 15.00 3.99 -3.94
CA ILE A 53 16.05 3.62 -2.99
C ILE A 53 15.92 2.16 -2.57
N GLN A 54 14.72 1.59 -2.56
CA GLN A 54 14.56 0.14 -2.41
C GLN A 54 15.28 -0.62 -3.53
N CYS A 55 15.11 -0.19 -4.79
CA CYS A 55 15.83 -0.78 -5.93
C CYS A 55 17.36 -0.58 -5.85
N LEU A 56 17.83 0.53 -5.27
CA LEU A 56 19.25 0.89 -5.20
C LEU A 56 20.11 -0.15 -4.45
N TYR A 57 19.53 -0.90 -3.49
CA TYR A 57 20.26 -1.96 -2.80
C TYR A 57 20.67 -3.08 -3.75
N ASN A 58 19.76 -3.52 -4.62
CA ASN A 58 20.03 -4.59 -5.58
C ASN A 58 21.09 -4.16 -6.62
N ASP A 59 21.15 -2.87 -6.95
CA ASP A 59 22.20 -2.32 -7.81
C ASP A 59 23.55 -2.26 -7.10
N PHE A 60 23.57 -1.92 -5.79
CA PHE A 60 24.77 -1.94 -4.96
C PHE A 60 25.30 -3.37 -4.81
N ASP A 61 24.45 -4.31 -4.40
CA ASP A 61 24.81 -5.69 -4.08
C ASP A 61 25.46 -6.41 -5.27
N LYS A 62 24.85 -6.29 -6.46
CA LYS A 62 25.43 -6.82 -7.71
C LYS A 62 26.80 -6.21 -8.02
N LEU A 63 26.91 -4.88 -7.92
CA LEU A 63 28.14 -4.17 -8.25
C LEU A 63 29.26 -4.46 -7.25
N GLN A 64 28.92 -4.57 -5.97
CA GLN A 64 29.85 -4.88 -4.90
C GLN A 64 30.32 -6.34 -5.00
N THR A 65 29.44 -7.27 -5.39
CA THR A 65 29.82 -8.67 -5.71
C THR A 65 30.75 -8.75 -6.93
N GLU A 66 30.52 -7.92 -7.96
CA GLU A 66 31.40 -7.82 -9.14
C GLU A 66 32.81 -7.31 -8.76
N ILE A 67 32.89 -6.31 -7.86
CA ILE A 67 34.14 -5.81 -7.29
C ILE A 67 34.84 -6.88 -6.44
N GLU A 68 34.12 -7.54 -5.54
CA GLU A 68 34.60 -8.63 -4.67
C GLU A 68 35.12 -9.84 -5.47
N THR A 69 34.65 -10.05 -6.71
CA THR A 69 35.13 -11.11 -7.61
C THR A 69 36.41 -10.72 -8.36
N LEU A 70 36.69 -9.42 -8.49
CA LEU A 70 37.88 -8.88 -9.17
C LEU A 70 39.01 -8.50 -8.21
N LEU A 71 38.74 -8.43 -6.91
CA LEU A 71 39.71 -8.15 -5.85
C LEU A 71 40.04 -9.42 -5.06
N ASP A 72 41.31 -9.85 -5.10
CA ASP A 72 41.87 -10.91 -4.24
C ASP A 72 42.03 -10.45 -2.76
N ALA A 73 41.20 -9.51 -2.28
CA ALA A 73 41.37 -8.79 -1.01
C ALA A 73 40.04 -8.68 -0.20
N PRO A 74 39.57 -9.78 0.44
CA PRO A 74 38.22 -9.86 1.00
C PRO A 74 37.92 -8.90 2.16
N ASP A 75 38.92 -8.47 2.94
CA ASP A 75 38.71 -7.65 4.14
C ASP A 75 38.29 -6.20 3.83
N ASP A 76 38.88 -5.58 2.80
CA ASP A 76 38.57 -4.19 2.43
C ASP A 76 37.17 -4.04 1.82
N ASP A 77 36.73 -5.05 1.06
CA ASP A 77 35.40 -5.05 0.46
C ASP A 77 34.29 -5.32 1.47
N PHE A 78 34.49 -6.26 2.41
CA PHE A 78 33.57 -6.49 3.52
C PHE A 78 33.28 -5.19 4.28
N LYS A 79 34.34 -4.42 4.61
CA LYS A 79 34.20 -3.11 5.23
C LYS A 79 33.39 -2.14 4.36
N SER A 80 33.64 -2.11 3.05
CA SER A 80 32.94 -1.20 2.12
C SER A 80 31.43 -1.47 2.04
N ARG A 81 31.04 -2.75 2.18
CA ARG A 81 29.66 -3.26 2.23
C ARG A 81 28.99 -2.87 3.56
N CYS A 82 29.64 -3.12 4.71
CA CYS A 82 29.15 -2.67 6.02
C CYS A 82 28.92 -1.15 6.06
N GLU A 83 29.88 -0.34 5.58
CA GLU A 83 29.73 1.13 5.53
C GLU A 83 28.53 1.63 4.71
N PHE A 84 28.09 0.84 3.72
CA PHE A 84 26.89 1.14 2.94
C PHE A 84 25.63 0.70 3.69
N GLU A 85 25.60 -0.53 4.19
CA GLU A 85 24.47 -1.13 4.92
C GLU A 85 24.11 -0.34 6.20
N ASP A 86 25.12 0.08 6.98
CA ASP A 86 25.00 0.95 8.16
C ASP A 86 24.32 2.29 7.87
N GLN A 87 24.37 2.75 6.62
CA GLN A 87 23.70 3.98 6.18
C GLN A 87 22.37 3.69 5.48
N TYR A 88 22.30 2.59 4.74
CA TYR A 88 21.15 2.21 3.94
C TYR A 88 19.96 1.79 4.80
N HIS A 89 20.14 0.78 5.65
CA HIS A 89 19.02 0.18 6.38
C HIS A 89 18.36 1.17 7.35
N PRO A 90 19.09 1.99 8.13
CA PRO A 90 18.45 3.02 8.96
C PRO A 90 17.71 4.07 8.14
N THR A 91 18.26 4.50 7.00
CA THR A 91 17.61 5.50 6.13
C THR A 91 16.31 4.97 5.53
N VAL A 92 16.29 3.71 5.08
CA VAL A 92 15.10 3.03 4.55
C VAL A 92 14.06 2.74 5.63
N ALA A 93 14.49 2.36 6.83
CA ALA A 93 13.60 2.17 7.98
C ALA A 93 12.91 3.49 8.38
N LEU A 94 13.66 4.59 8.45
CA LEU A 94 13.11 5.93 8.74
C LEU A 94 12.09 6.37 7.67
N ALA A 95 12.42 6.20 6.39
CA ALA A 95 11.51 6.52 5.28
C ALA A 95 10.19 5.73 5.39
N ARG A 96 10.27 4.41 5.58
CA ARG A 96 9.09 3.55 5.78
C ARG A 96 8.29 3.96 7.00
N SER A 97 8.94 4.32 8.12
CA SER A 97 8.26 4.77 9.33
C SER A 97 7.41 6.02 9.06
N LEU A 98 7.98 7.02 8.37
CA LEU A 98 7.29 8.27 8.02
C LEU A 98 6.09 8.04 7.08
N LEU A 99 6.24 7.15 6.09
CA LEU A 99 5.14 6.76 5.18
C LEU A 99 4.05 5.94 5.90
N SER A 100 4.41 5.10 6.86
CA SER A 100 3.46 4.28 7.63
C SER A 100 2.70 5.04 8.72
N ALA A 101 3.26 6.15 9.23
CA ALA A 101 2.59 6.99 10.22
C ALA A 101 1.35 7.70 9.66
N THR A 102 1.27 7.88 8.34
CA THR A 102 0.23 8.66 7.66
C THR A 102 -0.91 7.80 7.10
N THR A 103 -0.67 6.53 6.73
CA THR A 103 -1.71 5.62 6.18
C THR A 103 -2.86 5.31 7.14
N ASN A 104 -2.67 5.47 8.47
CA ASN A 104 -3.67 5.13 9.50
C ASN A 104 -4.84 6.14 9.63
N SER A 105 -4.95 7.13 8.73
CA SER A 105 -5.94 8.21 8.81
C SER A 105 -6.70 8.54 7.51
N GLU A 106 -6.18 8.22 6.33
CA GLU A 106 -6.64 8.85 5.07
C GLU A 106 -8.05 8.48 4.62
N GLY A 107 -8.60 7.36 5.13
CA GLY A 107 -9.97 6.94 4.88
C GLY A 107 -10.81 6.85 6.15
N SER A 108 -10.50 7.56 7.24
CA SER A 108 -11.34 7.48 8.44
C SER A 108 -11.34 8.70 9.37
N ALA A 109 -12.53 9.12 9.81
CA ALA A 109 -12.72 10.18 10.79
C ALA A 109 -13.21 9.66 12.15
N MET A 110 -12.77 10.31 13.24
CA MET A 110 -13.31 10.07 14.58
C MET A 110 -14.53 10.98 14.81
N VAL A 111 -15.71 10.39 14.99
CA VAL A 111 -16.97 11.10 15.22
C VAL A 111 -17.58 10.70 16.56
N ARG A 112 -18.58 11.48 17.03
CA ARG A 112 -19.41 11.12 18.19
C ARG A 112 -20.84 10.84 17.73
N VAL A 113 -21.19 9.56 17.62
CA VAL A 113 -22.54 9.12 17.28
C VAL A 113 -23.43 9.18 18.52
N ARG A 114 -24.67 9.67 18.38
CA ARG A 114 -25.65 9.73 19.48
C ARG A 114 -26.47 8.44 19.50
N GLY A 115 -26.55 7.77 20.65
CA GLY A 115 -27.45 6.64 20.87
C GLY A 115 -28.90 7.08 21.14
N ALA A 116 -29.83 6.12 21.16
CA ALA A 116 -31.25 6.36 21.43
C ALA A 116 -31.52 6.90 22.85
N ASP A 117 -30.63 6.62 23.80
CA ASP A 117 -30.60 7.18 25.16
C ASP A 117 -30.07 8.62 25.23
N GLY A 118 -29.57 9.17 24.12
CA GLY A 118 -28.91 10.47 24.03
C GLY A 118 -27.41 10.47 24.32
N THR A 119 -26.82 9.34 24.72
CA THR A 119 -25.39 9.20 25.02
C THR A 119 -24.55 9.35 23.74
N LYS A 120 -23.34 9.93 23.87
CA LYS A 120 -22.41 10.09 22.75
C LYS A 120 -21.32 9.03 22.78
N HIS A 121 -21.26 8.19 21.75
CA HIS A 121 -20.24 7.15 21.62
C HIS A 121 -19.21 7.54 20.54
N PRO A 122 -17.90 7.46 20.84
CA PRO A 122 -16.88 7.65 19.82
C PRO A 122 -16.93 6.50 18.80
N ALA A 123 -16.83 6.84 17.52
CA ALA A 123 -16.78 5.90 16.42
C ALA A 123 -15.73 6.34 15.40
N ARG A 124 -14.98 5.38 14.84
CA ARG A 124 -14.18 5.60 13.63
C ARG A 124 -15.08 5.30 12.42
N VAL A 125 -15.47 6.34 11.70
CA VAL A 125 -16.21 6.25 10.43
C VAL A 125 -15.21 6.10 9.30
N LEU A 126 -15.44 5.19 8.36
CA LEU A 126 -14.69 5.13 7.12
C LEU A 126 -15.24 6.20 6.15
N LEU A 127 -14.33 6.98 5.55
CA LEU A 127 -14.63 8.00 4.55
C LEU A 127 -14.16 7.48 3.19
N ASP A 128 -14.97 6.68 2.53
CA ASP A 128 -14.74 6.24 1.16
C ASP A 128 -15.48 7.15 0.16
N ASN A 129 -14.80 7.52 -0.92
CA ASN A 129 -15.37 8.38 -1.96
C ASN A 129 -16.37 7.58 -2.84
N GLY A 130 -17.61 7.44 -2.36
CA GLY A 130 -18.74 7.03 -3.20
C GLY A 130 -19.58 5.84 -2.71
N SER A 131 -19.39 5.32 -1.50
CA SER A 131 -20.32 4.31 -0.97
C SER A 131 -21.68 4.92 -0.65
N THR A 132 -22.75 4.32 -1.17
CA THR A 132 -24.13 4.62 -0.80
C THR A 132 -24.61 3.77 0.40
N ALA A 133 -23.77 2.86 0.90
CA ALA A 133 -24.10 1.92 1.97
C ALA A 133 -23.35 2.26 3.28
N ASN A 134 -24.11 2.40 4.36
CA ASN A 134 -23.57 2.66 5.70
C ASN A 134 -23.52 1.35 6.50
N PHE A 135 -22.31 0.80 6.70
CA PHE A 135 -22.12 -0.42 7.49
C PHE A 135 -21.76 -0.10 8.94
N VAL A 136 -22.31 -0.88 9.86
CA VAL A 136 -22.06 -0.79 11.30
C VAL A 136 -21.99 -2.18 11.90
N THR A 137 -21.11 -2.40 12.89
CA THR A 137 -21.04 -3.70 13.58
C THR A 137 -22.25 -3.92 14.46
N ASP A 138 -22.67 -5.18 14.63
CA ASP A 138 -23.85 -5.53 15.43
C ASP A 138 -23.73 -5.04 16.89
N ALA A 139 -22.51 -5.15 17.45
CA ALA A 139 -22.18 -4.65 18.78
C ALA A 139 -22.31 -3.11 18.88
N PHE A 140 -21.94 -2.35 17.85
CA PHE A 140 -22.09 -0.89 17.87
C PHE A 140 -23.55 -0.46 17.62
N SER A 141 -24.28 -1.17 16.77
CA SER A 141 -25.73 -0.98 16.57
C SER A 141 -26.51 -1.22 17.87
N SER A 142 -26.20 -2.31 18.57
CA SER A 142 -26.78 -2.63 19.88
C SER A 142 -26.41 -1.58 20.94
N LYS A 143 -25.16 -1.12 20.95
CA LYS A 143 -24.67 -0.06 21.86
C LYS A 143 -25.35 1.29 21.63
N LEU A 144 -25.74 1.58 20.39
CA LEU A 144 -26.51 2.78 20.04
C LEU A 144 -28.02 2.65 20.31
N GLY A 145 -28.51 1.45 20.63
CA GLY A 145 -29.95 1.19 20.81
C GLY A 145 -30.76 1.33 19.52
N LEU A 146 -30.16 1.03 18.35
CA LEU A 146 -30.85 1.16 17.06
C LEU A 146 -31.92 0.07 16.90
N SER A 147 -33.11 0.48 16.45
CA SER A 147 -34.16 -0.45 16.05
C SER A 147 -33.71 -1.26 14.84
N ARG A 148 -33.79 -2.58 14.94
CA ARG A 148 -33.44 -3.52 13.86
C ARG A 148 -34.72 -3.98 13.19
N HIS A 149 -34.72 -4.01 11.86
CA HIS A 149 -35.80 -4.60 11.07
C HIS A 149 -35.24 -5.80 10.30
N GLY A 150 -35.95 -6.92 10.34
CA GLY A 150 -35.58 -8.12 9.61
C GLY A 150 -35.89 -7.93 8.13
N THR A 151 -34.85 -7.86 7.31
CA THR A 151 -34.98 -7.75 5.85
C THR A 151 -34.60 -9.07 5.21
N SER A 152 -35.54 -9.70 4.50
CA SER A 152 -35.23 -10.84 3.63
C SER A 152 -34.36 -10.38 2.46
N SER A 153 -33.10 -10.79 2.43
CA SER A 153 -32.16 -10.47 1.35
C SER A 153 -32.06 -11.64 0.38
N THR A 154 -32.38 -11.42 -0.89
CA THR A 154 -32.13 -12.39 -1.96
C THR A 154 -30.70 -12.23 -2.44
N THR A 155 -29.79 -13.11 -2.02
CA THR A 155 -28.43 -13.16 -2.56
C THR A 155 -28.48 -13.70 -3.99
N ILE A 156 -28.29 -12.83 -4.98
CA ILE A 156 -28.16 -13.25 -6.39
C ILE A 156 -26.79 -13.89 -6.57
N THR A 157 -26.73 -15.21 -6.42
CA THR A 157 -25.51 -16.01 -6.56
C THR A 157 -25.53 -16.83 -7.86
N ASP A 158 -25.55 -16.14 -9.02
CA ASP A 158 -25.04 -16.65 -10.30
C ASP A 158 -25.24 -15.63 -11.43
N TYR A 159 -24.16 -15.21 -12.10
CA TYR A 159 -24.22 -14.72 -13.48
C TYR A 159 -23.61 -15.79 -14.40
N ARG A 160 -24.25 -16.96 -14.44
CA ARG A 160 -23.86 -18.03 -15.36
C ARG A 160 -24.31 -17.68 -16.78
N ARG A 161 -23.39 -17.10 -17.55
CA ARG A 161 -23.54 -16.88 -19.00
C ARG A 161 -23.62 -18.23 -19.73
N GLN A 162 -24.83 -18.79 -19.88
CA GLN A 162 -25.06 -19.98 -20.71
C GLN A 162 -25.22 -19.57 -22.19
N HIS A 163 -24.40 -20.18 -23.05
CA HIS A 163 -24.60 -20.24 -24.49
C HIS A 163 -24.69 -21.72 -24.90
N HIS A 164 -25.59 -22.03 -25.84
CA HIS A 164 -25.93 -23.37 -26.35
C HIS A 164 -26.63 -24.33 -25.35
N ALA A 165 -27.64 -25.12 -25.73
CA ALA A 165 -28.28 -25.31 -27.04
C ALA A 165 -29.80 -25.62 -26.93
N LEU A 166 -30.49 -25.61 -28.08
CA LEU A 166 -31.93 -25.86 -28.26
C LEU A 166 -32.40 -27.24 -27.76
N GLY A 167 -33.61 -27.33 -27.18
CA GLY A 167 -34.28 -28.63 -26.95
C GLY A 167 -35.58 -28.60 -26.13
N ALA A 168 -36.73 -28.49 -26.83
CA ALA A 168 -38.08 -28.92 -26.43
C ALA A 168 -38.78 -28.39 -25.14
N LEU A 169 -39.90 -27.68 -25.35
CA LEU A 169 -41.14 -27.70 -24.53
C LEU A 169 -42.12 -28.76 -25.12
N PRO A 170 -43.34 -29.00 -24.57
CA PRO A 170 -43.98 -28.54 -23.32
C PRO A 170 -44.30 -29.76 -22.40
N THR A 171 -45.10 -29.77 -21.32
CA THR A 171 -46.04 -28.84 -20.62
C THR A 171 -45.73 -28.91 -19.10
N SER A 172 -46.43 -28.34 -18.10
CA SER A 172 -47.67 -27.53 -17.98
C SER A 172 -47.61 -26.72 -16.67
N GLY A 173 -48.71 -26.04 -16.27
CA GLY A 173 -48.89 -25.54 -14.89
C GLY A 173 -49.09 -24.01 -14.75
N THR A 174 -50.28 -23.55 -15.09
CA THR A 174 -50.87 -22.24 -14.78
C THR A 174 -50.37 -21.52 -13.52
N HIS A 175 -49.96 -20.25 -13.65
CA HIS A 175 -50.72 -19.11 -13.09
C HIS A 175 -50.28 -17.76 -13.72
N GLN A 176 -51.26 -16.88 -13.96
CA GLN A 176 -51.10 -15.53 -14.51
C GLN A 176 -50.27 -14.63 -13.57
N ALA A 177 -49.22 -13.96 -14.04
CA ALA A 177 -49.19 -12.75 -14.89
C ALA A 177 -49.42 -11.44 -14.10
N ALA A 178 -48.33 -10.69 -13.92
CA ALA A 178 -48.31 -9.25 -13.64
C ALA A 178 -46.95 -8.65 -14.06
N PHE A 179 -46.75 -8.53 -15.37
CA PHE A 179 -45.73 -7.61 -15.92
C PHE A 179 -46.29 -6.19 -15.80
N LEU A 180 -45.51 -5.26 -15.25
CA LEU A 180 -45.66 -3.83 -15.53
C LEU A 180 -44.27 -3.25 -15.82
N GLU A 181 -44.18 -2.52 -16.93
CA GLU A 181 -42.92 -2.05 -17.50
C GLU A 181 -42.31 -0.88 -16.73
N ALA A 182 -40.99 -0.74 -16.87
CA ALA A 182 -40.28 0.50 -16.62
C ALA A 182 -40.01 1.21 -17.96
N LEU A 183 -40.65 2.35 -18.20
CA LEU A 183 -40.32 3.30 -19.27
C LEU A 183 -40.63 4.74 -18.83
N TYR A 184 -39.68 5.40 -18.16
CA TYR A 184 -38.89 6.50 -18.75
C TYR A 184 -37.76 6.93 -17.79
#